data_AF-A0A6L3F2M2-F1
#
_entry.id   AF-A0A6L3F2M2-F1
#
_cell.length_a   1.000
_cell.length_b   1.000
_cell.length_c   1.000
_cell.angle_alpha   90.00
_cell.angle_beta   90.00
_cell.angle_gamma   90.00
#
_symmetry.space_group_name_H-M   'P 1'
#
loop_
_entity.id
_entity.type
_entity.pdbx_description
1 polymer ?
#
loop_
_entity_poly.entity_id
_entity_poly.type
_entity_poly.pdbx_seq_one_letter_code
_entity_poly.pdbx_strand_id
1 'polypeptide(L)'
;MTAVSSSKRRFLIPEVVQTSAMDCGPAALKCLLEGFYIDASYGRLREACQTDVDGTSIDTMEEIAIQLGLDAEQIMLPVDHLLLPEANALPGLVVVRLPNGFTHFVVVWRTHGSRFVQIMDPAVGRRWQTIPQFLRSVYTHTFPVPADGWREWAGSEEFLAPLRRRLAEIGVVGEKMTGFVPAILANPDWFPLAALDAATRMVTALVNAGGLARGQAAAIALQTFLKQTEESKTPENSPIPASYWSVQPLPPDEDGDAQLALRGAVIVRIKGKLPSVSEGEGGEKRPLSPELVAALEEPPPRPEQHLWQMLFADGKRQPFAILLGTILAAGGVFIEALLFRGLIEIGESLGLVFQRLGAIIAAILFIIIRLLLQFRTTSHALRLGRTIENHFRIAFLKKIPRLHDRYFHSRPKSDMAQRSHFIHKLRNLPNMGAAMVRNVLTILFIMLGIIWLSPHSTFWAIITALVAIGVPLLTQPLLVERDMRVRTHMGALSRSFLDAMLGLVAIKAHTAEKP
;
A
#
# COMPACT_ATOMS: atom_id res chain seq x y z
N MET A 1 -9.00 -27.22 21.82
CA MET A 1 -9.50 -27.70 20.51
C MET A 1 -9.90 -26.46 19.74
N THR A 2 -9.42 -26.10 18.57
CA THR A 2 -8.60 -26.75 17.53
C THR A 2 -7.97 -25.56 16.79
N ALA A 3 -6.65 -25.59 16.55
CA ALA A 3 -5.97 -24.55 15.79
C ALA A 3 -6.64 -24.41 14.42
N VAL A 4 -7.16 -23.21 14.14
CA VAL A 4 -7.65 -22.81 12.82
C VAL A 4 -6.57 -23.19 11.81
N SER A 5 -6.92 -24.08 10.89
CA SER A 5 -6.08 -24.53 9.79
C SER A 5 -5.41 -23.32 9.17
N SER A 6 -4.09 -23.19 9.37
CA SER A 6 -3.34 -22.08 8.78
C SER A 6 -3.27 -22.34 7.28
N SER A 7 -4.26 -21.83 6.55
CA SER A 7 -4.20 -21.70 5.10
C SER A 7 -2.80 -21.16 4.73
N LYS A 8 -2.08 -21.89 3.87
CA LYS A 8 -0.75 -21.48 3.39
C LYS A 8 -0.88 -20.11 2.72
N ARG A 9 -0.54 -19.07 3.48
CA ARG A 9 -0.44 -17.67 3.01
C ARG A 9 1.00 -17.19 3.07
N ARG A 10 1.35 -16.25 2.21
CA ARG A 10 2.71 -15.68 2.17
C ARG A 10 3.08 -15.00 3.50
N PHE A 11 4.35 -15.09 3.89
CA PHE A 11 4.82 -14.44 5.12
C PHE A 11 4.71 -12.91 5.03
N LEU A 12 5.10 -12.34 3.89
CA LEU A 12 4.92 -10.94 3.53
C LEU A 12 3.76 -10.81 2.55
N ILE A 13 2.91 -9.83 2.80
CA ILE A 13 1.86 -9.44 1.88
C ILE A 13 2.44 -8.98 0.52
N PRO A 14 1.93 -9.44 -0.64
CA PRO A 14 2.31 -8.95 -1.95
C PRO A 14 2.04 -7.45 -2.11
N GLU A 15 2.86 -6.79 -2.92
CA GLU A 15 2.78 -5.35 -3.10
C GLU A 15 2.03 -5.02 -4.39
N VAL A 16 0.78 -4.56 -4.25
CA VAL A 16 -0.09 -4.14 -5.36
C VAL A 16 -0.48 -2.68 -5.18
N VAL A 17 0.19 -1.79 -5.93
CA VAL A 17 -0.06 -0.35 -5.89
C VAL A 17 -1.15 0.02 -6.89
N GLN A 18 -2.10 0.85 -6.47
CA GLN A 18 -3.22 1.30 -7.28
C GLN A 18 -2.76 2.16 -8.46
N THR A 19 -3.36 1.95 -9.63
CA THR A 19 -3.04 2.77 -10.83
C THR A 19 -3.89 4.03 -10.96
N SER A 20 -4.98 4.11 -10.20
CA SER A 20 -5.90 5.25 -10.15
C SER A 20 -6.37 5.45 -8.71
N ALA A 21 -6.78 6.67 -8.37
CA ALA A 21 -7.24 7.01 -7.02
C ALA A 21 -8.49 6.23 -6.58
N MET A 22 -9.30 5.76 -7.55
CA MET A 22 -10.54 5.00 -7.32
C MET A 22 -10.32 3.48 -7.19
N ASP A 23 -9.09 3.00 -7.34
CA ASP A 23 -8.81 1.55 -7.44
C ASP A 23 -8.34 0.93 -6.12
N CYS A 24 -8.55 1.60 -4.98
CA CYS A 24 -8.07 1.10 -3.69
C CYS A 24 -8.68 -0.27 -3.34
N GLY A 25 -9.96 -0.49 -3.63
CA GLY A 25 -10.66 -1.78 -3.47
C GLY A 25 -10.02 -2.88 -4.33
N PRO A 26 -10.09 -2.81 -5.68
CA PRO A 26 -9.51 -3.82 -6.57
C PRO A 26 -8.03 -4.14 -6.29
N ALA A 27 -7.23 -3.12 -5.95
CA ALA A 27 -5.83 -3.30 -5.57
C ALA A 27 -5.68 -4.09 -4.26
N ALA A 28 -6.50 -3.77 -3.24
CA ALA A 28 -6.52 -4.48 -1.97
C ALA A 28 -6.98 -5.94 -2.13
N LEU A 29 -8.00 -6.19 -2.96
CA LEU A 29 -8.46 -7.56 -3.26
C LEU A 29 -7.41 -8.36 -4.02
N LYS A 30 -6.80 -7.79 -5.06
CA LYS A 30 -5.70 -8.45 -5.77
C LYS A 30 -4.57 -8.82 -4.82
N CYS A 31 -4.22 -7.90 -3.92
CA CYS A 31 -3.21 -8.12 -2.91
C CYS A 31 -3.55 -9.28 -1.96
N LEU A 32 -4.82 -9.37 -1.50
CA LEU A 32 -5.31 -10.49 -0.71
C LEU A 32 -5.20 -11.81 -1.49
N LEU A 33 -5.72 -11.86 -2.72
CA LEU A 33 -5.69 -13.03 -3.59
C LEU A 33 -4.27 -13.56 -3.80
N GLU A 34 -3.32 -12.69 -4.20
CA GLU A 34 -1.92 -13.07 -4.40
C GLU A 34 -1.25 -13.50 -3.09
N GLY A 35 -1.66 -12.92 -1.96
CA GLY A 35 -1.20 -13.28 -0.62
C GLY A 35 -1.56 -14.71 -0.25
N PHE A 36 -2.68 -15.19 -0.78
CA PHE A 36 -3.11 -16.58 -0.75
C PHE A 36 -2.70 -17.36 -2.01
N TYR A 37 -1.81 -16.88 -2.88
CA TYR A 37 -1.42 -17.60 -4.10
C TYR A 37 -2.59 -17.87 -5.08
N ILE A 38 -3.48 -16.90 -5.24
CA ILE A 38 -4.49 -16.87 -6.30
C ILE A 38 -4.07 -15.71 -7.22
N ASP A 39 -3.70 -16.02 -8.46
CA ASP A 39 -3.33 -14.98 -9.43
C ASP A 39 -4.60 -14.41 -10.08
N ALA A 40 -4.62 -13.10 -10.28
CA ALA A 40 -5.73 -12.40 -10.88
C ALA A 40 -5.29 -11.14 -11.63
N SER A 41 -5.85 -10.94 -12.81
CA SER A 41 -5.66 -9.75 -13.63
C SER A 41 -6.25 -8.53 -12.92
N TYR A 42 -5.39 -7.55 -12.65
CA TYR A 42 -5.78 -6.31 -11.98
C TYR A 42 -6.84 -5.52 -12.78
N GLY A 43 -6.71 -5.50 -14.11
CA GLY A 43 -7.66 -4.80 -14.98
C GLY A 43 -9.06 -5.39 -14.91
N ARG A 44 -9.16 -6.72 -14.88
CA ARG A 44 -10.42 -7.46 -14.80
C ARG A 44 -11.02 -7.47 -13.42
N LEU A 45 -10.20 -7.57 -12.37
CA LEU A 45 -10.68 -7.37 -11.01
C LEU A 45 -11.34 -6.01 -10.85
N ARG A 46 -10.75 -4.96 -11.41
CA ARG A 46 -11.37 -3.64 -11.39
C ARG A 46 -12.72 -3.61 -12.13
N GLU A 47 -12.80 -4.24 -13.30
CA GLU A 47 -14.06 -4.37 -14.03
C GLU A 47 -15.09 -5.10 -13.16
N ALA A 48 -14.75 -6.28 -12.63
CA ALA A 48 -15.62 -7.10 -11.81
C ALA A 48 -16.06 -6.41 -10.50
N CYS A 49 -15.18 -5.64 -9.85
CA CYS A 49 -15.49 -4.84 -8.65
C CYS A 49 -16.42 -3.65 -8.92
N GLN A 50 -16.91 -3.48 -10.16
CA GLN A 50 -17.88 -2.46 -10.56
C GLN A 50 -17.56 -1.07 -9.99
N THR A 51 -16.29 -0.67 -9.99
CA THR A 51 -15.87 0.61 -9.39
C THR A 51 -16.58 1.76 -10.11
N ASP A 52 -17.54 2.41 -9.45
CA ASP A 52 -18.12 3.66 -9.96
C ASP A 52 -17.17 4.83 -9.64
N VAL A 53 -17.55 6.05 -10.00
CA VAL A 53 -16.84 7.28 -9.63
C VAL A 53 -16.76 7.46 -8.11
N ASP A 54 -17.60 6.78 -7.34
CA ASP A 54 -17.64 6.82 -5.88
C ASP A 54 -16.84 5.68 -5.20
N GLY A 55 -16.31 4.72 -5.97
CA GLY A 55 -15.47 3.61 -5.47
C GLY A 55 -16.16 2.23 -5.51
N THR A 56 -15.70 1.31 -4.66
CA THR A 56 -16.27 -0.06 -4.53
C THR A 56 -16.89 -0.24 -3.16
N SER A 57 -18.10 -0.82 -3.07
CA SER A 57 -18.72 -1.14 -1.78
C SER A 57 -17.99 -2.31 -1.09
N ILE A 58 -17.97 -2.31 0.23
CA ILE A 58 -17.36 -3.38 1.00
C ILE A 58 -18.06 -4.73 0.80
N ASP A 59 -19.39 -4.72 0.58
CA ASP A 59 -20.17 -5.92 0.29
C ASP A 59 -19.77 -6.55 -1.05
N THR A 60 -19.54 -5.73 -2.08
CA THR A 60 -19.02 -6.19 -3.37
C THR A 60 -17.63 -6.81 -3.22
N MET A 61 -16.80 -6.28 -2.31
CA MET A 61 -15.46 -6.83 -2.05
C MET A 61 -15.52 -8.21 -1.42
N GLU A 62 -16.44 -8.42 -0.46
CA GLU A 62 -16.69 -9.73 0.15
C GLU A 62 -17.21 -10.73 -0.89
N GLU A 63 -18.26 -10.37 -1.63
CA GLU A 63 -18.86 -11.25 -2.64
C GLU A 63 -17.85 -11.71 -3.68
N ILE A 64 -17.02 -10.80 -4.19
CA ILE A 64 -15.99 -11.13 -5.18
C ILE A 64 -14.86 -11.95 -4.56
N ALA A 65 -14.45 -11.66 -3.33
CA ALA A 65 -13.44 -12.46 -2.63
C ALA A 65 -13.90 -13.92 -2.49
N ILE A 66 -15.17 -14.14 -2.11
CA ILE A 66 -15.79 -15.47 -2.01
C ILE A 66 -15.82 -16.15 -3.39
N GLN A 67 -16.30 -15.45 -4.43
CA GLN A 67 -16.38 -15.98 -5.79
C GLN A 67 -15.00 -16.38 -6.34
N LEU A 68 -13.94 -15.65 -5.97
CA LEU A 68 -12.57 -15.96 -6.39
C LEU A 68 -11.85 -16.98 -5.50
N GLY A 69 -12.56 -17.60 -4.55
CA GLY A 69 -12.07 -18.74 -3.77
C GLY A 69 -11.43 -18.40 -2.43
N LEU A 70 -11.62 -17.18 -1.91
CA LEU A 70 -11.28 -16.84 -0.52
C LEU A 70 -12.45 -17.17 0.41
N ASP A 71 -12.14 -17.65 1.61
CA ASP A 71 -13.11 -17.73 2.70
C ASP A 71 -13.12 -16.36 3.39
N ALA A 72 -14.01 -15.48 2.90
CA ALA A 72 -14.12 -14.09 3.30
C ALA A 72 -15.43 -13.85 4.05
N GLU A 73 -15.38 -12.99 5.07
CA GLU A 73 -16.54 -12.65 5.88
C GLU A 73 -16.48 -11.19 6.32
N GLN A 74 -17.53 -10.43 6.06
CA GLN A 74 -17.70 -9.07 6.55
C GLN A 74 -18.20 -9.10 7.99
N ILE A 75 -17.43 -8.47 8.89
CA ILE A 75 -17.79 -8.33 10.30
C ILE A 75 -17.52 -6.91 10.77
N MET A 76 -18.27 -6.49 11.80
CA MET A 76 -18.02 -5.24 12.52
C MET A 76 -17.47 -5.55 13.91
N LEU A 77 -16.29 -5.03 14.20
CA LEU A 77 -15.60 -5.25 15.48
C LEU A 77 -15.29 -3.92 16.15
N PRO A 78 -15.27 -3.85 17.49
CA PRO A 78 -14.55 -2.79 18.18
C PRO A 78 -13.14 -2.57 17.64
N VAL A 79 -12.77 -1.29 17.46
CA VAL A 79 -11.47 -0.91 16.88
C VAL A 79 -10.31 -1.49 17.69
N ASP A 80 -10.45 -1.56 19.00
CA ASP A 80 -9.48 -2.10 19.95
C ASP A 80 -9.40 -3.64 19.95
N HIS A 81 -10.39 -4.34 19.39
CA HIS A 81 -10.34 -5.80 19.19
C HIS A 81 -9.64 -6.18 17.88
N LEU A 82 -9.61 -5.28 16.89
CA LEU A 82 -9.18 -5.52 15.51
C LEU A 82 -7.82 -6.22 15.35
N LEU A 83 -6.85 -5.92 16.23
CA LEU A 83 -5.49 -6.44 16.12
C LEU A 83 -5.17 -7.52 17.17
N LEU A 84 -6.14 -7.89 18.01
CA LEU A 84 -5.98 -8.97 18.97
C LEU A 84 -6.04 -10.32 18.24
N PRO A 85 -5.07 -11.22 18.45
CA PRO A 85 -5.09 -12.55 17.84
C PRO A 85 -6.39 -13.31 18.10
N GLU A 86 -6.96 -13.15 19.29
CA GLU A 86 -8.19 -13.80 19.74
C GLU A 86 -9.43 -13.39 18.91
N ALA A 87 -9.40 -12.21 18.28
CA ALA A 87 -10.51 -11.73 17.44
C ALA A 87 -10.54 -12.43 16.06
N ASN A 88 -9.48 -13.15 15.68
CA ASN A 88 -9.33 -13.81 14.37
C ASN A 88 -9.67 -12.89 13.18
N ALA A 89 -9.39 -11.59 13.30
CA ALA A 89 -9.73 -10.58 12.31
C ALA A 89 -8.73 -10.52 11.14
N LEU A 90 -7.50 -11.02 11.31
CA LEU A 90 -6.41 -10.86 10.35
C LEU A 90 -6.03 -12.18 9.66
N PRO A 91 -5.72 -12.17 8.35
CA PRO A 91 -5.64 -10.99 7.48
C PRO A 91 -7.03 -10.49 7.08
N GLY A 92 -7.15 -9.19 6.81
CA GLY A 92 -8.41 -8.65 6.32
C GLY A 92 -8.30 -7.27 5.71
N LEU A 93 -9.34 -6.90 4.98
CA LEU A 93 -9.50 -5.61 4.33
C LEU A 93 -10.21 -4.65 5.30
N VAL A 94 -9.57 -3.54 5.63
CA VAL A 94 -10.01 -2.57 6.64
C VAL A 94 -10.19 -1.21 6.01
N VAL A 95 -11.27 -0.52 6.40
CA VAL A 95 -11.53 0.86 6.00
C VAL A 95 -10.77 1.82 6.91
N VAL A 96 -9.95 2.69 6.34
CA VAL A 96 -9.26 3.78 7.05
C VAL A 96 -9.76 5.14 6.57
N ARG A 97 -9.63 6.14 7.42
CA ARG A 97 -9.85 7.55 7.08
C ARG A 97 -8.53 8.20 6.71
N LEU A 98 -8.45 8.72 5.50
CA LEU A 98 -7.29 9.49 5.05
C LEU A 98 -7.32 10.92 5.64
N PRO A 99 -6.18 11.64 5.68
CA PRO A 99 -6.12 13.01 6.22
C PRO A 99 -7.03 14.02 5.50
N ASN A 100 -7.44 13.73 4.27
CA ASN A 100 -8.36 14.53 3.47
C ASN A 100 -9.84 14.22 3.76
N GLY A 101 -10.13 13.34 4.72
CA GLY A 101 -11.49 12.96 5.14
C GLY A 101 -12.11 11.80 4.34
N PHE A 102 -11.53 11.40 3.20
CA PHE A 102 -12.05 10.29 2.40
C PHE A 102 -11.73 8.93 3.05
N THR A 103 -12.61 7.97 2.80
CA THR A 103 -12.39 6.56 3.14
C THR A 103 -11.43 5.90 2.16
N HIS A 104 -10.69 4.91 2.62
CA HIS A 104 -9.71 4.18 1.82
C HIS A 104 -9.58 2.75 2.31
N PHE A 105 -9.47 1.79 1.39
CA PHE A 105 -9.24 0.39 1.74
C PHE A 105 -7.75 0.11 1.91
N VAL A 106 -7.39 -0.56 3.00
CA VAL A 106 -6.06 -1.11 3.21
C VAL A 106 -6.16 -2.56 3.62
N VAL A 107 -5.14 -3.36 3.30
CA VAL A 107 -5.06 -4.74 3.77
C VAL A 107 -4.19 -4.80 5.00
N VAL A 108 -4.75 -5.28 6.10
CA VAL A 108 -4.00 -5.57 7.32
C VAL A 108 -3.64 -7.05 7.30
N TRP A 109 -2.35 -7.35 7.17
CA TRP A 109 -1.92 -8.73 6.93
C TRP A 109 -1.68 -9.49 8.23
N ARG A 110 -0.84 -8.92 9.10
CA ARG A 110 -0.42 -9.56 10.35
C ARG A 110 0.18 -8.57 11.33
N THR A 111 0.14 -8.93 12.60
CA THR A 111 0.91 -8.28 13.65
C THR A 111 2.31 -8.88 13.76
N HIS A 112 3.30 -8.04 14.09
CA HIS A 112 4.68 -8.40 14.34
C HIS A 112 5.03 -7.99 15.77
N GLY A 113 4.93 -8.95 16.70
CA GLY A 113 5.04 -8.69 18.13
C GLY A 113 3.92 -7.78 18.62
N SER A 114 4.18 -7.07 19.72
CA SER A 114 3.20 -6.15 20.37
C SER A 114 3.23 -4.72 19.83
N ARG A 115 4.13 -4.40 18.88
CA ARG A 115 4.39 -3.02 18.48
C ARG A 115 3.99 -2.69 17.05
N PHE A 116 4.19 -3.62 16.12
CA PHE A 116 4.08 -3.33 14.69
C PHE A 116 2.98 -4.16 14.01
N VAL A 117 2.36 -3.56 13.01
CA VAL A 117 1.41 -4.22 12.11
C VAL A 117 1.87 -4.03 10.67
N GLN A 118 1.82 -5.12 9.89
CA GLN A 118 2.09 -5.09 8.46
C GLN A 118 0.81 -4.75 7.69
N ILE A 119 0.88 -3.67 6.93
CA ILE A 119 -0.24 -3.14 6.15
C ILE A 119 0.21 -3.03 4.69
N MET A 120 -0.64 -3.46 3.76
CA MET A 120 -0.55 -3.04 2.38
C MET A 120 -1.53 -1.90 2.15
N ASP A 121 -0.99 -0.71 1.88
CA ASP A 121 -1.76 0.46 1.49
C ASP A 121 -1.68 0.60 -0.04
N PRO A 122 -2.78 0.39 -0.78
CA PRO A 122 -2.78 0.51 -2.24
C PRO A 122 -2.19 1.81 -2.79
N ALA A 123 -2.26 2.92 -2.04
CA ALA A 123 -1.74 4.20 -2.48
C ALA A 123 -0.21 4.34 -2.34
N VAL A 124 0.39 3.62 -1.39
CA VAL A 124 1.78 3.86 -0.96
C VAL A 124 2.67 2.62 -1.12
N GLY A 125 2.10 1.42 -1.02
CA GLY A 125 2.83 0.17 -0.97
C GLY A 125 2.77 -0.50 0.41
N ARG A 126 3.61 -1.52 0.58
CA ARG A 126 3.69 -2.30 1.83
C ARG A 126 4.46 -1.52 2.89
N ARG A 127 3.88 -1.40 4.08
CA ARG A 127 4.46 -0.65 5.20
C ARG A 127 4.28 -1.35 6.53
N TRP A 128 5.12 -0.97 7.49
CA TRP A 128 4.99 -1.36 8.89
C TRP A 128 4.67 -0.11 9.71
N GLN A 129 3.57 -0.16 10.45
CA GLN A 129 3.16 0.94 11.33
C GLN A 129 3.08 0.47 12.77
N THR A 130 3.18 1.43 13.70
CA THR A 130 2.89 1.12 15.10
C THR A 130 1.38 0.87 15.27
N ILE A 131 1.03 -0.08 16.15
CA ILE A 131 -0.37 -0.41 16.44
C ILE A 131 -1.21 0.84 16.79
N PRO A 132 -0.77 1.73 17.72
CA PRO A 132 -1.55 2.92 18.07
C PRO A 132 -1.73 3.90 16.90
N GLN A 133 -0.73 4.02 16.03
CA GLN A 133 -0.83 4.88 14.85
C GLN A 133 -1.84 4.34 13.85
N PHE A 134 -1.84 3.03 13.62
CA PHE A 134 -2.78 2.40 12.70
C PHE A 134 -4.23 2.50 13.24
N LEU A 135 -4.47 2.15 14.50
CA LEU A 135 -5.81 2.19 15.10
C LEU A 135 -6.45 3.58 15.04
N ARG A 136 -5.66 4.66 15.17
CA ARG A 136 -6.15 6.05 14.99
C ARG A 136 -6.62 6.37 13.57
N SER A 137 -6.12 5.64 12.57
CA SER A 137 -6.51 5.82 11.17
C SER A 137 -7.73 5.01 10.77
N VAL A 138 -8.12 4.00 11.57
CA VAL A 138 -9.27 3.13 11.27
C VAL A 138 -10.55 3.95 11.26
N TYR A 139 -11.34 3.80 10.21
CA TYR A 139 -12.63 4.47 10.11
C TYR A 139 -13.63 3.78 11.04
N THR A 140 -14.25 4.54 11.94
CA THR A 140 -15.27 4.02 12.86
C THR A 140 -16.65 4.23 12.25
N HIS A 141 -17.32 3.12 11.93
CA HIS A 141 -18.70 3.10 11.48
C HIS A 141 -19.64 3.14 12.69
N THR A 142 -20.85 3.64 12.47
CA THR A 142 -21.98 3.49 13.39
C THR A 142 -23.11 2.82 12.63
N PHE A 143 -23.62 1.71 13.15
CA PHE A 143 -24.67 0.93 12.50
C PHE A 143 -25.75 0.54 13.51
N PRO A 144 -27.05 0.68 13.18
CA PRO A 144 -28.13 0.21 14.04
C PRO A 144 -28.18 -1.33 14.04
N VAL A 145 -28.24 -1.93 15.21
CA VAL A 145 -28.39 -3.38 15.40
C VAL A 145 -29.46 -3.69 16.45
N PRO A 146 -30.25 -4.77 16.29
CA PRO A 146 -31.18 -5.20 17.34
C PRO A 146 -30.42 -5.53 18.63
N ALA A 147 -30.97 -5.11 19.77
CA ALA A 147 -30.34 -5.29 21.08
C ALA A 147 -30.08 -6.78 21.40
N ASP A 148 -31.03 -7.65 21.07
CA ASP A 148 -30.93 -9.09 21.29
C ASP A 148 -29.84 -9.71 20.41
N GLY A 149 -29.76 -9.30 19.13
CA GLY A 149 -28.73 -9.75 18.21
C GLY A 149 -27.33 -9.32 18.65
N TRP A 150 -27.19 -8.09 19.16
CA TRP A 150 -25.93 -7.65 19.76
C TRP A 150 -25.58 -8.47 21.01
N ARG A 151 -26.55 -8.75 21.89
CA ARG A 151 -26.34 -9.51 23.12
C ARG A 151 -25.93 -10.96 22.84
N GLU A 152 -26.52 -11.59 21.84
CA GLU A 152 -26.14 -12.92 21.36
C GLU A 152 -24.69 -12.92 20.88
N TRP A 153 -24.35 -12.00 19.98
CA TRP A 153 -23.01 -11.88 19.43
C TRP A 153 -21.96 -11.55 20.50
N ALA A 154 -22.23 -10.57 21.37
CA ALA A 154 -21.33 -10.18 22.45
C ALA A 154 -21.15 -11.30 23.50
N GLY A 155 -22.13 -12.20 23.63
CA GLY A 155 -22.04 -13.40 24.45
C GLY A 155 -21.23 -14.55 23.82
N SER A 156 -20.90 -14.46 22.53
CA SER A 156 -20.13 -15.49 21.82
C SER A 156 -18.63 -15.44 22.14
N GLU A 157 -17.91 -16.54 21.90
CA GLU A 157 -16.45 -16.56 22.07
C GLU A 157 -15.73 -15.57 21.15
N GLU A 158 -16.34 -15.13 20.03
CA GLU A 158 -15.75 -14.13 19.14
C GLU A 158 -15.55 -12.77 19.82
N PHE A 159 -16.45 -12.40 20.73
CA PHE A 159 -16.35 -11.16 21.50
C PHE A 159 -15.68 -11.39 22.86
N LEU A 160 -16.01 -12.49 23.54
CA LEU A 160 -15.52 -12.77 24.88
C LEU A 160 -14.02 -13.07 24.91
N ALA A 161 -13.45 -13.74 23.90
CA ALA A 161 -12.02 -14.04 23.90
C ALA A 161 -11.15 -12.76 23.83
N PRO A 162 -11.40 -11.79 22.92
CA PRO A 162 -10.78 -10.47 22.96
C PRO A 162 -11.02 -9.71 24.27
N LEU A 163 -12.25 -9.72 24.81
CA LEU A 163 -12.55 -9.03 26.06
C LEU A 163 -11.77 -9.61 27.24
N ARG A 164 -11.69 -10.95 27.36
CA ARG A 164 -10.88 -11.63 28.39
C ARG A 164 -9.41 -11.29 28.26
N ARG A 165 -8.88 -11.23 27.03
CA ARG A 165 -7.49 -10.80 26.77
C ARG A 165 -7.24 -9.38 27.30
N ARG A 166 -8.17 -8.45 27.07
CA ARG A 166 -8.05 -7.05 27.54
C ARG A 166 -8.17 -6.92 29.05
N LEU A 167 -9.08 -7.69 29.67
CA LEU A 167 -9.15 -7.80 31.13
C LEU A 167 -7.84 -8.35 31.73
N ALA A 168 -7.20 -9.31 31.05
CA ALA A 168 -5.89 -9.81 31.48
C ALA A 168 -4.78 -8.75 31.36
N GLU A 169 -4.83 -7.86 30.37
CA GLU A 169 -3.84 -6.78 30.19
C GLU A 169 -3.85 -5.73 31.30
N ILE A 170 -5.02 -5.48 31.91
CA ILE A 170 -5.14 -4.64 33.11
C ILE A 170 -4.90 -5.41 34.42
N GLY A 171 -4.60 -6.72 34.35
CA GLY A 171 -4.30 -7.57 35.49
C GLY A 171 -5.53 -8.16 36.21
N VAL A 172 -6.69 -8.16 35.55
CA VAL A 172 -7.93 -8.78 36.05
C VAL A 172 -8.01 -10.22 35.51
N VAL A 173 -7.48 -11.17 36.28
CA VAL A 173 -7.38 -12.59 35.91
C VAL A 173 -7.82 -13.51 37.07
N GLY A 174 -8.21 -14.75 36.76
CA GLY A 174 -8.49 -15.81 37.74
C GLY A 174 -9.73 -15.56 38.60
N GLU A 175 -9.60 -15.65 39.92
CA GLU A 175 -10.67 -15.41 40.91
C GLU A 175 -11.32 -14.03 40.75
N LYS A 176 -10.52 -13.02 40.37
CA LYS A 176 -11.01 -11.66 40.15
C LYS A 176 -11.97 -11.57 38.97
N MET A 177 -11.84 -12.42 37.96
CA MET A 177 -12.71 -12.46 36.77
C MET A 177 -13.94 -13.36 37.01
N THR A 178 -13.73 -14.51 37.65
CA THR A 178 -14.79 -15.50 37.92
C THR A 178 -15.85 -15.04 38.91
N GLY A 179 -15.55 -14.02 39.74
CA GLY A 179 -16.51 -13.48 40.70
C GLY A 179 -17.69 -12.70 40.10
N PHE A 180 -17.53 -12.06 38.92
CA PHE A 180 -18.59 -11.19 38.36
C PHE A 180 -18.89 -11.39 36.88
N VAL A 181 -17.92 -11.82 36.05
CA VAL A 181 -18.15 -12.04 34.61
C VAL A 181 -19.22 -13.11 34.34
N PRO A 182 -19.25 -14.27 35.04
CA PRO A 182 -20.32 -15.25 34.85
C PRO A 182 -21.72 -14.72 35.20
N ALA A 183 -21.84 -13.88 36.23
CA ALA A 183 -23.11 -13.28 36.61
C ALA A 183 -23.63 -12.30 35.54
N ILE A 184 -22.73 -11.50 34.95
CA ILE A 184 -23.04 -10.61 33.84
C ILE A 184 -23.48 -11.40 32.59
N LEU A 185 -22.78 -12.50 32.29
CA LEU A 185 -23.11 -13.36 31.14
C LEU A 185 -24.41 -14.15 31.32
N ALA A 186 -24.86 -14.38 32.55
CA ALA A 186 -26.13 -15.01 32.84
C ALA A 186 -27.32 -14.06 32.65
N ASN A 187 -27.10 -12.74 32.62
CA ASN A 187 -28.16 -11.77 32.41
C ASN A 187 -28.56 -11.73 30.92
N PRO A 188 -29.86 -11.90 30.59
CA PRO A 188 -30.33 -11.83 29.21
C PRO A 188 -30.29 -10.41 28.61
N ASP A 189 -30.19 -9.37 29.44
CA ASP A 189 -30.12 -7.98 28.97
C ASP A 189 -28.76 -7.64 28.35
N TRP A 190 -28.76 -6.71 27.38
CA TRP A 190 -27.57 -6.22 26.70
C TRP A 190 -26.73 -5.29 27.58
N PHE A 191 -27.38 -4.51 28.45
CA PHE A 191 -26.75 -3.40 29.17
C PHE A 191 -25.59 -3.82 30.08
N PRO A 192 -25.67 -4.89 30.91
CA PRO A 192 -24.58 -5.30 31.78
C PRO A 192 -23.30 -5.69 31.03
N LEU A 193 -23.45 -6.37 29.89
CA LEU A 193 -22.31 -6.78 29.06
C LEU A 193 -21.68 -5.58 28.33
N ALA A 194 -22.51 -4.63 27.89
CA ALA A 194 -22.05 -3.38 27.28
C ALA A 194 -21.28 -2.52 28.30
N ALA A 195 -21.78 -2.46 29.54
CA ALA A 195 -21.12 -1.78 30.65
C ALA A 195 -19.77 -2.42 30.98
N LEU A 196 -19.65 -3.76 30.94
CA LEU A 196 -18.38 -4.46 31.15
C LEU A 196 -17.34 -4.11 30.09
N ASP A 197 -17.71 -4.10 28.81
CA ASP A 197 -16.79 -3.70 27.73
C ASP A 197 -16.40 -2.21 27.85
N ALA A 198 -17.35 -1.32 28.08
CA ALA A 198 -17.11 0.11 28.25
C ALA A 198 -16.20 0.41 29.45
N ALA A 199 -16.47 -0.22 30.60
CA ALA A 199 -15.67 -0.09 31.81
C ALA A 199 -14.26 -0.66 31.60
N THR A 200 -14.13 -1.79 30.89
CA THR A 200 -12.82 -2.36 30.53
C THR A 200 -12.00 -1.39 29.69
N ARG A 201 -12.61 -0.71 28.69
CA ARG A 201 -11.93 0.31 27.88
C ARG A 201 -11.49 1.52 28.72
N MET A 202 -12.37 2.03 29.56
CA MET A 202 -12.07 3.17 30.43
C MET A 202 -10.92 2.84 31.40
N VAL A 203 -10.99 1.70 32.10
CA VAL A 203 -9.93 1.26 33.03
C VAL A 203 -8.62 1.00 32.28
N THR A 204 -8.67 0.41 31.09
CA THR A 204 -7.47 0.24 30.24
C THR A 204 -6.84 1.57 29.88
N ALA A 205 -7.63 2.59 29.53
CA ALA A 205 -7.13 3.92 29.23
C ALA A 205 -6.47 4.57 30.47
N LEU A 206 -7.08 4.44 31.65
CA LEU A 206 -6.54 4.96 32.91
C LEU A 206 -5.21 4.28 33.30
N VAL A 207 -5.13 2.95 33.14
CA VAL A 207 -3.89 2.19 33.38
C VAL A 207 -2.80 2.61 32.40
N ASN A 208 -3.12 2.76 31.10
CA ASN A 208 -2.14 3.15 30.08
C ASN A 208 -1.66 4.61 30.24
N ALA A 209 -2.50 5.49 30.80
CA ALA A 209 -2.12 6.84 31.17
C ALA A 209 -1.31 6.93 32.48
N GLY A 210 -1.14 5.81 33.20
CA GLY A 210 -0.46 5.76 34.50
C GLY A 210 -1.32 6.25 35.68
N GLY A 211 -2.61 6.47 35.48
CA GLY A 211 -3.55 6.91 36.52
C GLY A 211 -4.02 5.80 37.46
N LEU A 212 -3.87 4.53 37.07
CA LEU A 212 -4.14 3.36 37.91
C LEU A 212 -3.07 2.28 37.76
N ALA A 213 -2.74 1.61 38.87
CA ALA A 213 -1.89 0.43 38.86
C ALA A 213 -2.63 -0.79 38.31
N ARG A 214 -1.91 -1.66 37.58
CA ARG A 214 -2.42 -2.96 37.11
C ARG A 214 -2.73 -3.89 38.29
N GLY A 215 -3.68 -4.80 38.11
CA GLY A 215 -4.02 -5.81 39.11
C GLY A 215 -5.16 -5.38 40.04
N GLN A 216 -4.90 -5.31 41.36
CA GLN A 216 -5.95 -5.05 42.37
C GLN A 216 -6.67 -3.72 42.17
N ALA A 217 -5.93 -2.63 41.94
CA ALA A 217 -6.51 -1.29 41.79
C ALA A 217 -7.41 -1.21 40.54
N ALA A 218 -6.96 -1.75 39.41
CA ALA A 218 -7.75 -1.86 38.20
C ALA A 218 -9.03 -2.70 38.41
N ALA A 219 -8.95 -3.83 39.14
CA ALA A 219 -10.10 -4.66 39.45
C ALA A 219 -11.15 -3.93 40.31
N ILE A 220 -10.72 -3.21 41.34
CA ILE A 220 -11.61 -2.42 42.23
C ILE A 220 -12.29 -1.30 41.43
N ALA A 221 -11.54 -0.59 40.60
CA ALA A 221 -12.09 0.47 39.76
C ALA A 221 -13.12 -0.08 38.77
N LEU A 222 -12.81 -1.20 38.10
CA LEU A 222 -13.73 -1.88 37.19
C LEU A 222 -15.04 -2.25 37.88
N GLN A 223 -14.98 -2.88 39.07
CA GLN A 223 -16.17 -3.25 39.84
C GLN A 223 -16.97 -2.04 40.31
N THR A 224 -16.29 -0.95 40.68
CA THR A 224 -16.93 0.28 41.14
C THR A 224 -17.68 0.96 39.99
N PHE A 225 -17.07 1.08 38.81
CA PHE A 225 -17.73 1.63 37.63
C PHE A 225 -18.89 0.76 37.15
N LEU A 226 -18.76 -0.56 37.21
CA LEU A 226 -19.84 -1.49 36.91
C LEU A 226 -21.03 -1.28 37.84
N LYS A 227 -20.79 -1.30 39.16
CA LYS A 227 -21.85 -1.10 40.17
C LYS A 227 -22.57 0.24 40.00
N GLN A 228 -21.81 1.33 39.84
CA GLN A 228 -22.39 2.66 39.62
C GLN A 228 -23.19 2.73 38.31
N THR A 229 -22.74 2.03 37.27
CA THR A 229 -23.44 1.99 35.98
C THR A 229 -24.75 1.20 36.06
N GLU A 230 -24.75 0.09 36.79
CA GLU A 230 -25.96 -0.70 37.09
C GLU A 230 -27.00 0.13 37.87
N GLU A 231 -26.55 0.92 38.86
CA GLU A 231 -27.41 1.84 39.62
C GLU A 231 -28.05 2.92 38.74
N SER A 232 -27.30 3.44 37.75
CA SER A 232 -27.75 4.47 36.82
C SER A 232 -28.77 3.99 35.76
N LYS A 233 -28.88 2.67 35.52
CA LYS A 233 -29.78 1.98 34.57
C LYS A 233 -29.67 2.37 33.08
N THR A 234 -29.05 3.50 32.73
CA THR A 234 -28.86 3.94 31.34
C THR A 234 -27.41 4.37 31.09
N PRO A 235 -26.90 4.23 29.83
CA PRO A 235 -25.54 4.69 29.50
C PRO A 235 -25.34 6.20 29.67
N GLU A 236 -26.38 7.00 29.47
CA GLU A 236 -26.31 8.47 29.59
C GLU A 236 -26.05 8.94 31.02
N ASN A 237 -26.59 8.21 32.01
CA ASN A 237 -26.42 8.50 33.43
C ASN A 237 -25.25 7.73 34.06
N SER A 238 -24.52 6.93 33.28
CA SER A 238 -23.37 6.17 33.75
C SER A 238 -22.16 7.10 34.00
N PRO A 239 -21.31 6.79 35.00
CA PRO A 239 -20.03 7.48 35.16
C PRO A 239 -19.04 7.23 34.00
N ILE A 240 -19.32 6.28 33.10
CA ILE A 240 -18.46 5.92 31.98
C ILE A 240 -18.77 6.82 30.76
N PRO A 241 -17.80 7.62 30.27
CA PRO A 241 -18.03 8.50 29.13
C PRO A 241 -18.49 7.78 27.87
N ALA A 242 -19.38 8.42 27.11
CA ALA A 242 -19.97 7.93 25.85
C ALA A 242 -18.94 7.39 24.82
N SER A 243 -17.72 7.92 24.80
CA SER A 243 -16.65 7.48 23.88
C SER A 243 -16.12 6.07 24.15
N TYR A 244 -16.33 5.52 25.35
CA TYR A 244 -15.89 4.17 25.70
C TYR A 244 -16.94 3.10 25.36
N TRP A 245 -18.19 3.47 25.13
CA TRP A 245 -19.25 2.54 24.80
C TRP A 245 -19.14 2.03 23.35
N SER A 246 -19.14 0.70 23.17
CA SER A 246 -19.27 0.08 21.84
C SER A 246 -20.67 0.18 21.28
N VAL A 247 -21.68 0.16 22.16
CA VAL A 247 -23.09 0.29 21.81
C VAL A 247 -23.76 1.36 22.65
N GLN A 248 -24.71 2.07 22.05
CA GLN A 248 -25.57 3.04 22.73
C GLN A 248 -27.03 2.81 22.30
N PRO A 249 -28.02 3.03 23.17
CA PRO A 249 -29.41 2.85 22.82
C PRO A 249 -29.82 3.83 21.70
N LEU A 250 -30.60 3.34 20.75
CA LEU A 250 -31.32 4.12 19.76
C LEU A 250 -32.82 4.07 20.07
N PRO A 251 -33.62 5.01 19.52
CA PRO A 251 -35.06 4.83 19.49
C PRO A 251 -35.42 3.46 18.89
N PRO A 252 -36.47 2.79 19.40
CA PRO A 252 -36.93 1.54 18.84
C PRO A 252 -37.32 1.71 17.36
N ASP A 253 -37.25 0.61 16.61
CA ASP A 253 -37.64 0.62 15.20
C ASP A 253 -39.16 0.71 15.00
N GLU A 254 -39.61 0.67 13.74
CA GLU A 254 -41.02 0.74 13.35
C GLU A 254 -41.86 -0.41 13.95
N ASP A 255 -41.23 -1.55 14.25
CA ASP A 255 -41.85 -2.73 14.85
C ASP A 255 -41.84 -2.67 16.39
N GLY A 256 -41.15 -1.69 16.98
CA GLY A 256 -41.06 -1.47 18.42
C GLY A 256 -39.90 -2.20 19.10
N ASP A 257 -39.01 -2.83 18.33
CA ASP A 257 -37.87 -3.57 18.86
C ASP A 257 -36.75 -2.63 19.31
N ALA A 258 -36.08 -3.00 20.41
CA ALA A 258 -34.99 -2.20 20.97
C ALA A 258 -33.77 -2.23 20.05
N GLN A 259 -33.33 -1.03 19.63
CA GLN A 259 -32.18 -0.86 18.72
C GLN A 259 -30.97 -0.27 19.44
N LEU A 260 -29.77 -0.67 19.03
CA LEU A 260 -28.49 -0.18 19.52
C LEU A 260 -27.65 0.38 18.37
N ALA A 261 -26.99 1.52 18.59
CA ALA A 261 -25.95 2.05 17.72
C ALA A 261 -24.60 1.39 18.01
N LEU A 262 -24.24 0.37 17.24
CA LEU A 262 -22.92 -0.28 17.32
C LEU A 262 -21.85 0.58 16.65
N ARG A 263 -20.73 0.80 17.35
CA ARG A 263 -19.56 1.55 16.90
C ARG A 263 -18.34 0.66 16.78
N GLY A 264 -17.71 0.65 15.61
CA GLY A 264 -16.62 -0.27 15.32
C GLY A 264 -15.99 -0.09 13.94
N ALA A 265 -14.95 -0.87 13.68
CA ALA A 265 -14.35 -1.03 12.37
C ALA A 265 -15.10 -2.11 11.59
N VAL A 266 -15.46 -1.82 10.33
CA VAL A 266 -15.92 -2.85 9.40
C VAL A 266 -14.70 -3.44 8.70
N ILE A 267 -14.63 -4.77 8.68
CA ILE A 267 -13.53 -5.54 8.11
C ILE A 267 -14.09 -6.71 7.31
N VAL A 268 -13.48 -6.99 6.16
CA VAL A 268 -13.63 -8.28 5.48
C VAL A 268 -12.46 -9.16 5.91
N ARG A 269 -12.68 -10.05 6.88
CA ARG A 269 -11.67 -10.99 7.39
C ARG A 269 -11.54 -12.18 6.44
N ILE A 270 -10.32 -12.66 6.22
CA ILE A 270 -10.06 -13.82 5.36
C ILE A 270 -9.57 -14.99 6.22
N LYS A 271 -10.41 -16.01 6.39
CA LYS A 271 -10.09 -17.21 7.18
C LYS A 271 -9.16 -18.16 6.44
N GLY A 272 -9.20 -18.15 5.11
CA GLY A 272 -8.36 -19.00 4.29
C GLY A 272 -8.78 -19.04 2.83
N LYS A 273 -8.48 -20.17 2.17
CA LYS A 273 -9.06 -20.49 0.86
C LYS A 273 -10.29 -21.34 1.09
N LEU A 274 -11.33 -21.10 0.31
CA LEU A 274 -12.39 -22.08 0.18
C LEU A 274 -11.79 -23.36 -0.42
N PRO A 275 -12.14 -24.55 0.09
CA PRO A 275 -11.70 -25.79 -0.52
C PRO A 275 -12.13 -25.80 -1.98
N SER A 276 -11.18 -26.08 -2.88
CA SER A 276 -11.51 -26.41 -4.27
C SER A 276 -12.45 -27.61 -4.19
N VAL A 277 -13.72 -27.39 -4.51
CA VAL A 277 -14.68 -28.49 -4.68
C VAL A 277 -14.20 -29.30 -5.87
N SER A 278 -13.37 -30.29 -5.54
CA SER A 278 -13.09 -31.44 -6.38
C SER A 278 -14.41 -32.18 -6.47
N GLU A 279 -14.94 -32.25 -7.70
CA GLU A 279 -15.92 -33.22 -8.19
C GLU A 279 -16.59 -34.08 -7.11
N GLY A 280 -17.49 -33.45 -6.35
CA GLY A 280 -18.25 -34.06 -5.27
C GLY A 280 -19.64 -33.43 -5.23
N GLU A 281 -20.63 -34.28 -5.32
CA GLU A 281 -22.04 -34.04 -5.68
C GLU A 281 -22.73 -32.88 -4.95
N GLY A 282 -23.49 -32.07 -5.70
CA GLY A 282 -24.70 -31.39 -5.20
C GLY A 282 -24.65 -29.90 -4.91
N GLY A 283 -23.50 -29.24 -4.90
CA GLY A 283 -23.43 -27.77 -4.75
C GLY A 283 -23.52 -27.06 -6.09
N GLU A 284 -24.66 -26.46 -6.43
CA GLU A 284 -24.77 -25.55 -7.58
C GLU A 284 -23.72 -24.44 -7.44
N LYS A 285 -22.64 -24.53 -8.22
CA LYS A 285 -21.74 -23.39 -8.43
C LYS A 285 -22.59 -22.27 -9.01
N ARG A 286 -22.78 -21.16 -8.27
CA ARG A 286 -23.18 -19.91 -8.92
C ARG A 286 -22.15 -19.68 -10.04
N PRO A 287 -22.56 -19.63 -11.32
CA PRO A 287 -21.62 -19.48 -12.40
C PRO A 287 -20.88 -18.15 -12.21
N LEU A 288 -19.55 -18.22 -12.22
CA LEU A 288 -18.72 -17.02 -12.17
C LEU A 288 -19.11 -16.09 -13.32
N SER A 289 -19.15 -14.79 -13.06
CA SER A 289 -19.35 -13.83 -14.14
C SER A 289 -18.21 -13.98 -15.17
N PRO A 290 -18.47 -13.74 -16.46
CA PRO A 290 -17.43 -13.81 -17.50
C PRO A 290 -16.21 -12.93 -17.18
N GLU A 291 -16.41 -11.83 -16.46
CA GLU A 291 -15.33 -10.92 -16.02
C GLU A 291 -14.42 -11.54 -14.96
N LEU A 292 -14.96 -12.32 -14.04
CA LEU A 292 -14.19 -13.01 -13.00
C LEU A 292 -13.43 -14.21 -13.55
N VAL A 293 -14.03 -14.95 -14.49
CA VAL A 293 -13.32 -15.99 -15.24
C VAL A 293 -12.16 -15.36 -16.01
N ALA A 294 -12.42 -14.28 -16.75
CA ALA A 294 -11.36 -13.54 -17.43
C ALA A 294 -10.31 -12.99 -16.46
N ALA A 295 -10.69 -12.62 -15.23
CA ALA A 295 -9.73 -12.17 -14.23
C ALA A 295 -8.75 -13.27 -13.80
N LEU A 296 -9.21 -14.52 -13.69
CA LEU A 296 -8.36 -15.66 -13.30
C LEU A 296 -7.54 -16.20 -14.48
N GLU A 297 -8.06 -16.13 -15.70
CA GLU A 297 -7.42 -16.71 -16.88
C GLU A 297 -6.50 -15.74 -17.63
N GLU A 298 -6.76 -14.42 -17.56
CA GLU A 298 -5.98 -13.44 -18.32
C GLU A 298 -4.55 -13.38 -17.77
N PRO A 299 -3.54 -13.67 -18.61
CA PRO A 299 -2.15 -13.68 -18.17
C PRO A 299 -1.73 -12.28 -17.70
N PRO A 300 -0.81 -12.20 -16.71
CA PRO A 300 -0.35 -10.92 -16.20
C PRO A 300 0.22 -10.08 -17.35
N PRO A 301 -0.12 -8.77 -17.41
CA PRO A 301 0.40 -7.91 -18.46
C PRO A 301 1.92 -7.83 -18.37
N ARG A 302 2.59 -7.88 -19.53
CA ARG A 302 4.05 -7.79 -19.66
C ARG A 302 4.46 -6.46 -20.30
N PRO A 303 4.36 -5.34 -19.57
CA PRO A 303 4.62 -4.01 -20.12
C PRO A 303 6.06 -3.88 -20.62
N GLU A 304 7.02 -4.54 -19.99
CA GLU A 304 8.41 -4.59 -20.41
C GLU A 304 8.57 -5.22 -21.80
N GLN A 305 7.82 -6.29 -22.12
CA GLN A 305 7.88 -6.91 -23.44
C GLN A 305 7.33 -5.98 -24.52
N HIS A 306 6.22 -5.29 -24.24
CA HIS A 306 5.67 -4.29 -25.15
C HIS A 306 6.62 -3.12 -25.37
N LEU A 307 7.28 -2.65 -24.31
CA LEU A 307 8.27 -1.59 -24.40
C LEU A 307 9.48 -2.02 -25.25
N TRP A 308 9.97 -3.25 -25.06
CA TRP A 308 11.03 -3.83 -25.88
C TRP A 308 10.62 -3.92 -27.35
N GLN A 309 9.40 -4.38 -27.65
CA GLN A 309 8.88 -4.41 -29.01
C GLN A 309 8.84 -3.00 -29.63
N MET A 310 8.39 -2.00 -28.87
CA MET A 310 8.35 -0.61 -29.33
C MET A 310 9.75 -0.01 -29.54
N LEU A 311 10.72 -0.35 -28.69
CA LEU A 311 12.12 0.10 -28.83
C LEU A 311 12.71 -0.35 -30.18
N PHE A 312 12.28 -1.50 -30.68
CA PHE A 312 12.76 -2.09 -31.93
C PHE A 312 11.80 -1.96 -33.11
N ALA A 313 10.66 -1.27 -32.94
CA ALA A 313 9.62 -1.15 -33.97
C ALA A 313 10.13 -0.50 -35.27
N ASP A 314 10.95 0.55 -35.15
CA ASP A 314 11.55 1.27 -36.30
C ASP A 314 12.89 0.66 -36.76
N GLY A 315 13.22 -0.53 -36.25
CA GLY A 315 14.42 -1.27 -36.56
C GLY A 315 15.52 -1.20 -35.48
N LYS A 316 16.48 -2.11 -35.59
CA LYS A 316 17.50 -2.34 -34.55
C LYS A 316 18.70 -1.37 -34.60
N ARG A 317 18.83 -0.59 -35.68
CA ARG A 317 20.02 0.26 -35.94
C ARG A 317 20.20 1.36 -34.89
N GLN A 318 19.14 2.10 -34.56
CA GLN A 318 19.23 3.20 -33.59
C GLN A 318 19.51 2.71 -32.17
N PRO A 319 18.78 1.72 -31.62
CA PRO A 319 19.09 1.18 -30.29
C PRO A 319 20.51 0.61 -30.21
N PHE A 320 20.97 -0.09 -31.26
CA PHE A 320 22.33 -0.63 -31.31
C PHE A 320 23.40 0.48 -31.35
N ALA A 321 23.18 1.54 -32.14
CA ALA A 321 24.09 2.69 -32.18
C ALA A 321 24.18 3.40 -30.82
N ILE A 322 23.06 3.52 -30.09
CA ILE A 322 23.04 4.08 -28.73
C ILE A 322 23.81 3.17 -27.78
N LEU A 323 23.57 1.85 -27.81
CA LEU A 323 24.26 0.88 -26.96
C LEU A 323 25.78 0.91 -27.21
N LEU A 324 26.20 0.81 -28.47
CA LEU A 324 27.60 0.87 -28.86
C LEU A 324 28.24 2.21 -28.45
N GLY A 325 27.57 3.33 -28.74
CA GLY A 325 28.04 4.66 -28.33
C GLY A 325 28.17 4.81 -26.82
N THR A 326 27.28 4.18 -26.06
CA THR A 326 27.30 4.17 -24.59
C THR A 326 28.48 3.36 -24.05
N ILE A 327 28.75 2.17 -24.62
CA ILE A 327 29.91 1.33 -24.26
C ILE A 327 31.21 2.08 -24.56
N LEU A 328 31.32 2.66 -25.76
CA LEU A 328 32.49 3.45 -26.15
C LEU A 328 32.67 4.69 -25.26
N ALA A 329 31.59 5.37 -24.89
CA ALA A 329 31.64 6.52 -24.00
C ALA A 329 32.12 6.13 -22.58
N ALA A 330 31.66 4.98 -22.06
CA ALA A 330 32.10 4.46 -20.76
C ALA A 330 33.59 4.07 -20.80
N GLY A 331 34.04 3.35 -21.84
CA GLY A 331 35.44 3.01 -22.03
C GLY A 331 36.33 4.25 -22.22
N GLY A 332 35.80 5.30 -22.85
CA GLY A 332 36.47 6.58 -23.00
C GLY A 332 36.81 7.27 -21.67
N VAL A 333 36.02 7.08 -20.61
CA VAL A 333 36.35 7.59 -19.26
C VAL A 333 37.61 6.91 -18.72
N PHE A 334 37.74 5.61 -18.94
CA PHE A 334 38.91 4.85 -18.50
C PHE A 334 40.17 5.26 -19.28
N ILE A 335 40.06 5.39 -20.60
CA ILE A 335 41.16 5.87 -21.45
C ILE A 335 41.55 7.30 -21.08
N GLU A 336 40.58 8.18 -20.79
CA GLU A 336 40.83 9.54 -20.31
C GLU A 336 41.68 9.55 -19.04
N ALA A 337 41.34 8.72 -18.05
CA ALA A 337 42.11 8.62 -16.81
C ALA A 337 43.56 8.17 -17.07
N LEU A 338 43.77 7.21 -17.97
CA LEU A 338 45.10 6.76 -18.38
C LEU A 338 45.87 7.85 -19.14
N LEU A 339 45.21 8.61 -20.01
CA LEU A 339 45.81 9.73 -20.75
C LEU A 339 46.23 10.84 -19.79
N PHE A 340 45.39 11.21 -18.81
CA PHE A 340 45.74 12.21 -17.81
C PHE A 340 46.91 11.78 -16.95
N ARG A 341 46.90 10.53 -16.48
CA ARG A 341 48.05 9.94 -15.76
C ARG A 341 49.31 9.98 -16.62
N GLY A 342 49.20 9.55 -17.87
CA GLY A 342 50.28 9.59 -18.85
C GLY A 342 50.83 11.01 -19.03
N LEU A 343 49.99 12.03 -19.19
CA LEU A 343 50.44 13.41 -19.33
C LEU A 343 51.22 13.92 -18.11
N ILE A 344 50.86 13.48 -16.89
CA ILE A 344 51.55 13.83 -15.65
C ILE A 344 52.92 13.12 -15.57
N GLU A 345 52.95 11.80 -15.78
CA GLU A 345 54.18 10.98 -15.64
C GLU A 345 55.15 11.20 -16.81
N ILE A 346 54.64 11.38 -18.04
CA ILE A 346 55.42 11.51 -19.28
C ILE A 346 55.89 12.96 -19.51
N GLY A 347 55.25 13.94 -18.86
CA GLY A 347 55.69 15.35 -18.91
C GLY A 347 57.13 15.55 -18.42
N GLU A 348 57.59 14.67 -17.52
CA GLU A 348 58.98 14.64 -17.03
C GLU A 348 59.94 13.92 -17.99
N SER A 349 59.45 12.95 -18.79
CA SER A 349 60.29 12.15 -19.71
C SER A 349 60.36 12.66 -21.15
N LEU A 350 59.38 13.46 -21.61
CA LEU A 350 59.41 14.08 -22.94
C LEU A 350 60.22 15.37 -22.90
N GLY A 351 61.51 15.28 -23.22
CA GLY A 351 62.41 16.44 -23.26
C GLY A 351 62.20 17.38 -24.46
N LEU A 352 61.57 16.91 -25.54
CA LEU A 352 61.42 17.68 -26.78
C LEU A 352 60.07 18.39 -26.87
N VAL A 353 60.09 19.69 -27.21
CA VAL A 353 58.89 20.53 -27.37
C VAL A 353 57.88 19.94 -28.37
N PHE A 354 58.36 19.39 -29.48
CA PHE A 354 57.51 18.76 -30.50
C PHE A 354 56.73 17.55 -29.97
N GLN A 355 57.32 16.74 -29.08
CA GLN A 355 56.64 15.59 -28.49
C GLN A 355 55.55 16.02 -27.50
N ARG A 356 55.82 17.08 -26.71
CA ARG A 356 54.82 17.67 -25.80
C ARG A 356 53.65 18.26 -26.58
N LEU A 357 53.93 18.98 -27.66
CA LEU A 357 52.89 19.54 -28.53
C LEU A 357 52.04 18.43 -29.17
N GLY A 358 52.67 17.35 -29.64
CA GLY A 358 51.97 16.18 -30.18
C GLY A 358 51.03 15.51 -29.16
N ALA A 359 51.48 15.33 -27.91
CA ALA A 359 50.66 14.77 -26.84
C ALA A 359 49.44 15.66 -26.50
N ILE A 360 49.62 16.98 -26.47
CA ILE A 360 48.53 17.95 -26.25
C ILE A 360 47.52 17.87 -27.40
N ILE A 361 47.98 17.85 -28.66
CA ILE A 361 47.10 17.72 -29.83
C ILE A 361 46.31 16.41 -29.78
N ALA A 362 46.96 15.29 -29.44
CA ALA A 362 46.30 14.00 -29.30
C ALA A 362 45.24 14.01 -28.18
N ALA A 363 45.54 14.63 -27.04
CA ALA A 363 44.58 14.78 -25.93
C ALA A 363 43.37 15.65 -26.34
N ILE A 364 43.61 16.78 -27.00
CA ILE A 364 42.53 17.65 -27.52
C ILE A 364 41.68 16.87 -28.54
N LEU A 365 42.30 16.16 -29.47
CA LEU A 365 41.61 15.34 -30.46
C LEU A 365 40.75 14.26 -29.79
N PHE A 366 41.29 13.58 -28.77
CA PHE A 366 40.56 12.59 -28.00
C PHE A 366 39.34 13.20 -27.29
N ILE A 367 39.49 14.37 -26.67
CA ILE A 367 38.39 15.11 -26.04
C ILE A 367 37.31 15.47 -27.08
N ILE A 368 37.70 15.96 -28.26
CA ILE A 368 36.77 16.29 -29.35
C ILE A 368 36.01 15.04 -29.82
N ILE A 369 36.72 13.92 -30.05
CA ILE A 369 36.10 12.65 -30.47
C ILE A 369 35.09 12.19 -29.41
N ARG A 370 35.46 12.25 -28.13
CA ARG A 370 34.58 11.86 -27.03
C ARG A 370 33.36 12.79 -26.93
N LEU A 371 33.54 14.10 -27.09
CA LEU A 371 32.44 15.07 -27.10
C LEU A 371 31.47 14.80 -28.26
N LEU A 372 32.00 14.54 -29.46
CA LEU A 372 31.19 14.16 -30.63
C LEU A 372 30.43 12.85 -30.39
N LEU A 373 31.09 11.84 -29.83
CA LEU A 373 30.46 10.57 -29.49
C LEU A 373 29.32 10.75 -28.49
N GLN A 374 29.54 11.54 -27.44
CA GLN A 374 28.53 11.85 -26.43
C GLN A 374 27.36 12.63 -27.04
N PHE A 375 27.65 13.64 -27.86
CA PHE A 375 26.64 14.43 -28.55
C PHE A 375 25.77 13.56 -29.47
N ARG A 376 26.39 12.69 -30.28
CA ARG A 376 25.68 11.78 -31.19
C ARG A 376 24.86 10.75 -30.44
N THR A 377 25.41 10.11 -29.42
CA THR A 377 24.71 9.11 -28.59
C THR A 377 23.49 9.73 -27.92
N THR A 378 23.64 10.91 -27.31
CA THR A 378 22.55 11.64 -26.64
C THR A 378 21.49 12.09 -27.66
N SER A 379 21.91 12.62 -28.81
CA SER A 379 20.98 13.03 -29.88
C SER A 379 20.14 11.86 -30.40
N HIS A 380 20.75 10.69 -30.59
CA HIS A 380 20.02 9.48 -31.00
C HIS A 380 19.09 8.98 -29.91
N ALA A 381 19.51 8.99 -28.64
CA ALA A 381 18.66 8.63 -27.51
C ALA A 381 17.42 9.53 -27.39
N LEU A 382 17.58 10.84 -27.57
CA LEU A 382 16.47 11.80 -27.57
C LEU A 382 15.51 11.58 -28.75
N ARG A 383 16.03 11.26 -29.95
CA ARG A 383 15.20 10.95 -31.12
C ARG A 383 14.39 9.68 -30.89
N LEU A 384 15.04 8.60 -30.45
CA LEU A 384 14.38 7.34 -30.11
C LEU A 384 13.31 7.55 -29.03
N GLY A 385 13.58 8.39 -28.04
CA GLY A 385 12.60 8.79 -27.01
C GLY A 385 11.34 9.42 -27.60
N ARG A 386 11.49 10.37 -28.52
CA ARG A 386 10.35 11.03 -29.20
C ARG A 386 9.56 10.05 -30.07
N THR A 387 10.24 9.14 -30.75
CA THR A 387 9.60 8.07 -31.52
C THR A 387 8.73 7.18 -30.63
N ILE A 388 9.28 6.70 -29.51
CA ILE A 388 8.53 5.88 -28.54
C ILE A 388 7.32 6.66 -28.00
N GLU A 389 7.51 7.94 -27.64
CA GLU A 389 6.41 8.81 -27.20
C GLU A 389 5.30 8.87 -28.24
N ASN A 390 5.64 9.12 -29.51
CA ASN A 390 4.67 9.23 -30.61
C ASN A 390 3.93 7.91 -30.85
N HIS A 391 4.63 6.77 -30.83
CA HIS A 391 3.99 5.46 -30.95
C HIS A 391 3.00 5.19 -29.82
N PHE A 392 3.37 5.51 -28.57
CA PHE A 392 2.46 5.38 -27.43
C PHE A 392 1.25 6.31 -27.56
N ARG A 393 1.44 7.58 -27.96
CA ARG A 393 0.34 8.53 -28.18
C ARG A 393 -0.64 8.02 -29.24
N ILE A 394 -0.14 7.54 -30.38
CA ILE A 394 -0.97 7.00 -31.46
C ILE A 394 -1.70 5.72 -31.00
N ALA A 395 -1.00 4.80 -30.32
CA ALA A 395 -1.60 3.58 -29.81
C ALA A 395 -2.71 3.87 -28.79
N PHE A 396 -2.46 4.81 -27.88
CA PHE A 396 -3.43 5.26 -26.88
C PHE A 396 -4.67 5.88 -27.54
N LEU A 397 -4.48 6.81 -28.49
CA LEU A 397 -5.58 7.44 -29.23
C LEU A 397 -6.35 6.46 -30.12
N LYS A 398 -5.70 5.44 -30.68
CA LYS A 398 -6.38 4.35 -31.42
C LYS A 398 -7.13 3.38 -30.52
N LYS A 399 -6.74 3.26 -29.24
CA LYS A 399 -7.36 2.34 -28.29
C LYS A 399 -8.59 2.95 -27.63
N ILE A 400 -8.54 4.23 -27.24
CA ILE A 400 -9.63 4.91 -26.52
C ILE A 400 -11.00 4.67 -27.18
N PRO A 401 -11.21 4.93 -28.49
CA PRO A 401 -12.54 4.79 -29.10
C PRO A 401 -13.04 3.34 -29.20
N ARG A 402 -12.19 2.35 -28.91
CA ARG A 402 -12.51 0.91 -28.97
C ARG A 402 -12.77 0.32 -27.58
N LEU A 403 -12.76 1.15 -26.55
CA LEU A 403 -13.10 0.74 -25.19
C LEU A 403 -14.62 0.80 -25.01
N HIS A 404 -15.18 -0.13 -24.24
CA HIS A 404 -16.59 -0.13 -23.90
C HIS A 404 -16.95 1.09 -23.02
N ASP A 405 -18.20 1.57 -23.11
CA ASP A 405 -18.72 2.70 -22.33
C ASP A 405 -18.47 2.57 -20.82
N ARG A 406 -18.59 1.36 -20.27
CA ARG A 406 -18.30 1.08 -18.85
C ARG A 406 -16.89 1.50 -18.42
N TYR A 407 -15.91 1.45 -19.31
CA TYR A 407 -14.55 1.91 -19.03
C TYR A 407 -14.52 3.43 -18.73
N PHE A 408 -15.37 4.21 -19.39
CA PHE A 408 -15.47 5.66 -19.23
C PHE A 408 -16.32 6.09 -18.03
N HIS A 409 -17.30 5.28 -17.63
CA HIS A 409 -18.08 5.53 -16.41
C HIS A 409 -17.22 5.33 -15.14
N SER A 410 -16.41 4.27 -15.12
CA SER A 410 -15.54 3.95 -13.99
C SER A 410 -14.30 4.86 -13.84
N ARG A 411 -14.07 5.80 -14.77
CA ARG A 411 -12.84 6.62 -14.83
C ARG A 411 -13.14 8.10 -15.06
N PRO A 412 -12.67 8.99 -14.18
CA PRO A 412 -12.75 10.42 -14.44
C PRO A 412 -12.04 10.79 -15.75
N LYS A 413 -12.61 11.75 -16.49
CA LYS A 413 -11.97 12.32 -17.70
C LYS A 413 -10.56 12.86 -17.38
N SER A 414 -10.36 13.38 -16.17
CA SER A 414 -9.07 13.85 -15.66
C SER A 414 -8.01 12.74 -15.60
N ASP A 415 -8.36 11.50 -15.25
CA ASP A 415 -7.43 10.35 -15.24
C ASP A 415 -6.94 10.05 -16.66
N MET A 416 -7.84 10.07 -17.65
CA MET A 416 -7.48 9.84 -19.06
C MET A 416 -6.61 10.97 -19.61
N ALA A 417 -6.94 12.22 -19.29
CA ALA A 417 -6.13 13.38 -19.64
C ALA A 417 -4.73 13.30 -19.00
N GLN A 418 -4.65 12.91 -17.72
CA GLN A 418 -3.40 12.76 -17.01
C GLN A 418 -2.54 11.62 -17.57
N ARG A 419 -3.13 10.47 -17.92
CA ARG A 419 -2.42 9.37 -18.60
C ARG A 419 -1.87 9.81 -19.95
N SER A 420 -2.69 10.48 -20.77
CA SER A 420 -2.27 11.06 -22.05
C SER A 420 -1.13 12.06 -21.89
N HIS A 421 -1.21 12.90 -20.84
CA HIS A 421 -0.15 13.83 -20.50
C HIS A 421 1.13 13.11 -20.10
N PHE A 422 1.07 12.11 -19.20
CA PHE A 422 2.25 11.39 -18.69
C PHE A 422 3.00 10.57 -19.73
N ILE A 423 2.42 10.28 -20.90
CA ILE A 423 3.14 9.62 -22.00
C ILE A 423 4.45 10.36 -22.35
N HIS A 424 4.49 11.70 -22.20
CA HIS A 424 5.71 12.48 -22.45
C HIS A 424 6.90 12.03 -21.59
N LYS A 425 6.68 11.46 -20.40
CA LYS A 425 7.76 10.99 -19.52
C LYS A 425 8.52 9.82 -20.15
N LEU A 426 7.86 9.00 -20.98
CA LEU A 426 8.48 7.85 -21.65
C LEU A 426 9.58 8.27 -22.63
N ARG A 427 9.56 9.52 -23.13
CA ARG A 427 10.62 10.02 -24.03
C ARG A 427 12.00 10.09 -23.38
N ASN A 428 12.05 10.17 -22.05
CA ASN A 428 13.31 10.22 -21.30
C ASN A 428 13.91 8.81 -21.09
N LEU A 429 13.12 7.76 -21.32
CA LEU A 429 13.50 6.40 -20.98
C LEU A 429 14.76 5.90 -21.70
N PRO A 430 14.96 6.12 -23.02
CA PRO A 430 16.19 5.69 -23.68
C PRO A 430 17.44 6.40 -23.13
N ASN A 431 17.31 7.69 -22.78
CA ASN A 431 18.41 8.45 -22.20
C ASN A 431 18.74 7.95 -20.77
N MET A 432 17.73 7.66 -19.96
CA MET A 432 17.92 7.08 -18.62
C MET A 432 18.55 5.68 -18.70
N GLY A 433 18.08 4.84 -19.63
CA GLY A 433 18.66 3.51 -19.88
C GLY A 433 20.11 3.58 -20.32
N ALA A 434 20.45 4.46 -21.28
CA ALA A 434 21.82 4.70 -21.70
C ALA A 434 22.70 5.21 -20.54
N ALA A 435 22.19 6.14 -19.71
CA ALA A 435 22.91 6.64 -18.54
C ALA A 435 23.14 5.54 -17.50
N MET A 436 22.16 4.68 -17.24
CA MET A 436 22.29 3.54 -16.32
C MET A 436 23.37 2.57 -16.81
N VAL A 437 23.30 2.14 -18.08
CA VAL A 437 24.31 1.26 -18.69
C VAL A 437 25.69 1.90 -18.63
N ARG A 438 25.81 3.19 -18.98
CA ARG A 438 27.06 3.93 -18.91
C ARG A 438 27.63 3.91 -17.50
N ASN A 439 26.84 4.26 -16.49
CA ASN A 439 27.31 4.34 -15.11
C ASN A 439 27.77 2.98 -14.59
N VAL A 440 27.03 1.91 -14.88
CA VAL A 440 27.43 0.54 -14.51
C VAL A 440 28.75 0.15 -15.19
N LEU A 441 28.87 0.38 -16.50
CA LEU A 441 30.10 0.09 -17.25
C LEU A 441 31.28 0.94 -16.78
N THR A 442 31.07 2.22 -16.47
CA THR A 442 32.10 3.11 -15.94
C THR A 442 32.61 2.60 -14.59
N ILE A 443 31.71 2.20 -13.67
CA ILE A 443 32.11 1.59 -12.39
C ILE A 443 32.94 0.33 -12.63
N LEU A 444 32.48 -0.54 -13.55
CA LEU A 444 33.20 -1.77 -13.90
C LEU A 444 34.58 -1.49 -14.50
N PHE A 445 34.70 -0.56 -15.45
CA PHE A 445 35.98 -0.22 -16.08
C PHE A 445 36.94 0.45 -15.10
N ILE A 446 36.47 1.34 -14.22
CA ILE A 446 37.30 1.94 -13.18
C ILE A 446 37.79 0.87 -12.21
N MET A 447 36.91 -0.04 -11.77
CA MET A 447 37.26 -1.15 -10.87
C MET A 447 38.32 -2.05 -11.51
N LEU A 448 38.10 -2.51 -12.74
CA LEU A 448 39.06 -3.33 -13.49
C LEU A 448 40.39 -2.58 -13.71
N GLY A 449 40.31 -1.29 -14.00
CA GLY A 449 41.46 -0.41 -14.15
C GLY A 449 42.32 -0.32 -12.89
N ILE A 450 41.69 -0.14 -11.72
CA ILE A 450 42.38 -0.09 -10.42
C ILE A 450 43.02 -1.45 -10.11
N ILE A 451 42.30 -2.56 -10.34
CA ILE A 451 42.82 -3.91 -10.14
C ILE A 451 44.06 -4.16 -11.02
N TRP A 452 44.03 -3.70 -12.27
CA TRP A 452 45.14 -3.83 -13.20
C TRP A 452 46.35 -2.97 -12.80
N LEU A 453 46.12 -1.72 -12.39
CA LEU A 453 47.18 -0.77 -12.03
C LEU A 453 47.80 -1.02 -10.65
N SER A 454 47.03 -1.51 -9.70
CA SER A 454 47.46 -1.77 -8.32
C SER A 454 46.73 -2.99 -7.74
N PRO A 455 47.25 -4.21 -7.95
CA PRO A 455 46.63 -5.43 -7.44
C PRO A 455 46.47 -5.46 -5.91
N HIS A 456 47.34 -4.75 -5.18
CA HIS A 456 47.22 -4.62 -3.72
C HIS A 456 45.94 -3.91 -3.27
N SER A 457 45.34 -3.09 -4.16
CA SER A 457 44.12 -2.32 -3.88
C SER A 457 42.82 -3.04 -4.30
N THR A 458 42.90 -4.26 -4.83
CA THR A 458 41.75 -5.02 -5.35
C THR A 458 40.60 -5.15 -4.35
N PHE A 459 40.90 -5.46 -3.09
CA PHE A 459 39.89 -5.58 -2.04
C PHE A 459 39.07 -4.30 -1.87
N TRP A 460 39.74 -3.15 -1.77
CA TRP A 460 39.09 -1.85 -1.62
C TRP A 460 38.31 -1.45 -2.87
N ALA A 461 38.85 -1.70 -4.06
CA ALA A 461 38.18 -1.41 -5.33
C ALA A 461 36.84 -2.15 -5.46
N ILE A 462 36.81 -3.44 -5.09
CA ILE A 462 35.59 -4.26 -5.10
C ILE A 462 34.57 -3.74 -4.09
N ILE A 463 35.01 -3.44 -2.85
CA ILE A 463 34.11 -2.89 -1.82
C ILE A 463 33.49 -1.57 -2.27
N THR A 464 34.27 -0.65 -2.82
CA THR A 464 33.74 0.64 -3.30
C THR A 464 32.72 0.45 -4.42
N ALA A 465 32.97 -0.47 -5.37
CA ALA A 465 32.02 -0.78 -6.43
C ALA A 465 30.72 -1.39 -5.89
N LEU A 466 30.82 -2.32 -4.93
CA LEU A 466 29.66 -2.93 -4.26
C LEU A 466 28.84 -1.89 -3.49
N VAL A 467 29.49 -0.97 -2.76
CA VAL A 467 28.81 0.11 -2.04
C VAL A 467 28.12 1.07 -3.02
N ALA A 468 28.80 1.44 -4.12
CA ALA A 468 28.26 2.36 -5.12
C ALA A 468 26.98 1.82 -5.81
N ILE A 469 26.85 0.50 -5.96
CA ILE A 469 25.65 -0.16 -6.52
C ILE A 469 24.64 -0.49 -5.41
N GLY A 470 25.11 -0.98 -4.27
CA GLY A 470 24.27 -1.48 -3.18
C GLY A 470 23.48 -0.38 -2.46
N VAL A 471 24.09 0.77 -2.18
CA VAL A 471 23.41 1.87 -1.47
C VAL A 471 22.19 2.38 -2.26
N PRO A 472 22.28 2.70 -3.57
CA PRO A 472 21.11 3.07 -4.36
C PRO A 472 20.01 2.00 -4.37
N LEU A 473 20.35 0.72 -4.51
CA LEU A 473 19.37 -0.38 -4.53
C LEU A 473 18.65 -0.54 -3.19
N LEU A 474 19.38 -0.43 -2.07
CA LEU A 474 18.81 -0.52 -0.72
C LEU A 474 17.95 0.69 -0.35
N THR A 475 18.31 1.89 -0.84
CA THR A 475 17.59 3.14 -0.54
C THR A 475 16.42 3.40 -1.49
N GLN A 476 16.41 2.79 -2.67
CA GLN A 476 15.34 2.93 -3.67
C GLN A 476 13.92 2.73 -3.10
N PRO A 477 13.59 1.63 -2.39
CA PRO A 477 12.22 1.43 -1.88
C PRO A 477 11.78 2.53 -0.91
N LEU A 478 12.68 3.01 -0.05
CA LEU A 478 12.40 4.11 0.88
C LEU A 478 12.14 5.44 0.17
N LEU A 479 12.86 5.69 -0.93
CA LEU A 479 12.68 6.90 -1.74
C LEU A 479 11.39 6.83 -2.56
N VAL A 480 11.05 5.66 -3.11
CA VAL A 480 9.80 5.44 -3.85
C VAL A 480 8.59 5.68 -2.94
N GLU A 481 8.62 5.16 -1.71
CA GLU A 481 7.54 5.39 -0.73
C GLU A 481 7.33 6.90 -0.47
N ARG A 482 8.43 7.64 -0.26
CA ARG A 482 8.39 9.08 -0.03
C ARG A 482 7.91 9.86 -1.25
N ASP A 483 8.39 9.52 -2.45
CA ASP A 483 7.94 10.13 -3.71
C ASP A 483 6.44 9.89 -3.93
N MET A 484 5.94 8.69 -3.64
CA MET A 484 4.50 8.38 -3.73
C MET A 484 3.65 9.20 -2.75
N ARG A 485 4.10 9.37 -1.51
CA ARG A 485 3.42 10.26 -0.55
C ARG A 485 3.38 11.71 -1.04
N VAL A 486 4.50 12.22 -1.56
CA VAL A 486 4.57 13.58 -2.12
C VAL A 486 3.61 13.74 -3.29
N ARG A 487 3.59 12.78 -4.24
CA ARG A 487 2.65 12.81 -5.38
C ARG A 487 1.18 12.77 -4.94
N THR A 488 0.87 11.98 -3.92
CA THR A 488 -0.48 11.90 -3.35
C THR A 488 -0.90 13.25 -2.74
N HIS A 489 -0.02 13.88 -1.95
CA HIS A 489 -0.26 15.21 -1.39
C HIS A 489 -0.40 16.29 -2.47
N MET A 490 0.48 16.30 -3.48
CA MET A 490 0.37 17.23 -4.60
C MET A 490 -0.95 17.08 -5.35
N GLY A 491 -1.40 15.83 -5.60
CA GLY A 491 -2.70 15.58 -6.23
C GLY A 491 -3.89 16.09 -5.41
N ALA A 492 -3.87 15.86 -4.09
CA ALA A 492 -4.90 16.37 -3.19
C ALA A 492 -4.94 17.91 -3.15
N LEU A 493 -3.77 18.56 -3.11
CA LEU A 493 -3.66 20.02 -3.16
C LEU A 493 -4.20 20.58 -4.48
N SER A 494 -3.84 19.99 -5.62
CA SER A 494 -4.35 20.44 -6.93
C SER A 494 -5.86 20.35 -7.02
N ARG A 495 -6.48 19.29 -6.48
CA ARG A 495 -7.95 19.18 -6.42
C ARG A 495 -8.55 20.26 -5.53
N SER A 496 -7.99 20.46 -4.33
CA SER A 496 -8.44 21.52 -3.42
C SER A 496 -8.39 22.92 -4.05
N PHE A 497 -7.33 23.22 -4.82
CA PHE A 497 -7.23 24.49 -5.56
C PHE A 497 -8.29 24.61 -6.66
N LEU A 498 -8.51 23.55 -7.43
CA LEU A 498 -9.53 23.55 -8.49
C LEU A 498 -10.94 23.74 -7.90
N ASP A 499 -11.27 23.00 -6.84
CA ASP A 499 -12.57 23.10 -6.17
C ASP A 499 -12.77 24.50 -5.59
N ALA A 500 -11.72 25.12 -5.02
CA ALA A 500 -11.78 26.51 -4.56
C ALA A 500 -11.98 27.51 -5.71
N MET A 501 -11.35 27.31 -6.88
CA MET A 501 -11.56 28.15 -8.05
C MET A 501 -12.97 28.02 -8.62
N LEU A 502 -13.51 26.79 -8.69
CA LEU A 502 -14.88 26.54 -9.14
C LEU A 502 -15.91 27.10 -8.15
N GLY A 503 -15.62 27.00 -6.85
CA GLY A 503 -16.42 27.52 -5.74
C GLY A 503 -16.17 28.98 -5.37
N LEU A 504 -15.39 29.73 -6.17
CA LEU A 504 -14.91 31.08 -5.81
C LEU A 504 -16.06 32.04 -5.45
N VAL A 505 -17.17 31.98 -6.20
CA VAL A 505 -18.35 32.81 -5.94
C VAL A 505 -18.95 32.51 -4.57
N ALA A 506 -19.09 31.22 -4.22
CA ALA A 506 -19.62 30.82 -2.92
C ALA A 506 -18.68 31.22 -1.77
N ILE A 507 -17.36 31.05 -1.94
CA ILE A 507 -16.35 31.47 -0.97
C ILE A 507 -16.45 32.98 -0.70
N LYS A 508 -16.56 33.79 -1.77
CA LYS A 508 -16.74 35.24 -1.66
C LYS A 508 -18.07 35.64 -1.03
N ALA A 509 -19.16 35.02 -1.45
CA ALA A 509 -20.50 35.32 -0.94
C ALA A 509 -20.62 35.05 0.57
N HIS A 510 -19.93 34.03 1.07
CA HIS A 510 -19.91 33.67 2.49
C HIS A 510 -18.76 34.33 3.28
N THR A 511 -17.97 35.22 2.67
CA THR A 511 -16.75 35.81 3.28
C THR A 511 -15.87 34.76 3.97
N ALA A 512 -15.75 33.58 3.35
CA ALA A 512 -14.98 32.45 3.87
C ALA A 512 -13.48 32.55 3.53
N GLU A 513 -13.04 33.68 2.99
CA GLU A 513 -11.63 34.00 2.78
C GLU A 513 -11.02 34.37 4.14
N LYS A 514 -9.94 33.69 4.56
CA LYS A 514 -9.18 34.19 5.71
C LYS A 514 -8.52 35.52 5.31
N PRO A 515 -8.57 36.57 6.16
CA PRO A 515 -7.95 37.87 5.88
C PRO A 515 -6.44 37.79 5.75
#